data_AF-A0A921Q5H7-F1
#
_entry.id   AF-A0A921Q5H7-F1
#
_cell.length_a   1.000
_cell.length_b   1.000
_cell.length_c   1.000
_cell.angle_alpha   90.00
_cell.angle_beta   90.00
_cell.angle_gamma   90.00
#
_symmetry.space_group_name_H-M   'P 1'
#
loop_
_entity.id
_entity.type
_entity.pdbx_description
1 polymer ?
#
loop_
_entity_poly.entity_id
_entity_poly.type
_entity_poly.pdbx_seq_one_letter_code
_entity_poly.pdbx_strand_id
1 'polypeptide(L)'
;MTVEKVDAALADFDAHFDRLFASPDAASDGKVKLLLFLADREPDSSLTWCPDCNVAEPVIYERLEAALQGKDAVLLRAYVGDKPTWRDPAHPWRVDPRFGLKGVPTLIRWEDGAAAARLGDDEAHLKDKFQVWCLSCSRTRMRRCTWQWCRQMQETMPISGILSNEEEMIFLI
;
A
#
# COMPACT_ATOMS: atom_id res chain seq x y z
N MET A 1 8.65 -11.03 6.32
CA MET A 1 7.63 -10.19 5.68
C MET A 1 6.30 -10.59 6.29
N THR A 2 5.77 -9.71 7.14
CA THR A 2 4.54 -9.98 7.86
C THR A 2 3.52 -8.90 7.53
N VAL A 3 2.36 -9.31 7.02
CA VAL A 3 1.19 -8.45 6.87
C VAL A 3 0.27 -8.80 8.03
N GLU A 4 0.29 -7.95 9.06
CA GLU A 4 -0.62 -8.07 10.19
C GLU A 4 -2.01 -7.61 9.75
N LYS A 5 -2.98 -8.51 9.78
CA LYS A 5 -4.38 -8.21 9.42
C LYS A 5 -5.16 -8.07 10.71
N VAL A 6 -5.81 -6.93 10.90
CA VAL A 6 -6.64 -6.64 12.07
C VAL A 6 -8.04 -6.33 11.60
N ASP A 7 -9.02 -7.02 12.17
CA ASP A 7 -10.43 -6.84 11.86
C ASP A 7 -11.06 -5.92 12.89
N ALA A 8 -11.80 -4.93 12.42
CA ALA A 8 -12.53 -4.01 13.26
C ALA A 8 -13.95 -3.82 12.72
N ALA A 9 -14.91 -3.99 13.61
CA ALA A 9 -16.27 -3.51 13.38
C ALA A 9 -16.35 -2.00 13.66
N LEU A 10 -17.48 -1.39 13.30
CA LEU A 10 -17.74 0.02 13.53
C LEU A 10 -17.51 0.46 15.00
N ALA A 11 -17.84 -0.40 15.96
CA ALA A 11 -17.71 -0.12 17.39
C ALA A 11 -16.25 -0.15 17.90
N ASP A 12 -15.42 -1.05 17.37
CA ASP A 12 -14.04 -1.26 17.81
C ASP A 12 -13.02 -0.49 16.96
N PHE A 13 -13.48 0.11 15.86
CA PHE A 13 -12.63 0.78 14.88
C PHE A 13 -11.76 1.86 15.51
N ASP A 14 -12.32 2.75 16.33
CA ASP A 14 -11.55 3.84 16.95
C ASP A 14 -10.45 3.31 17.87
N ALA A 15 -10.73 2.25 18.64
CA ALA A 15 -9.74 1.63 19.53
C ALA A 15 -8.58 1.00 18.75
N HIS A 16 -8.88 0.28 17.66
CA HIS A 16 -7.86 -0.28 16.78
C HIS A 16 -7.11 0.81 16.01
N PHE A 17 -7.82 1.84 15.57
CA PHE A 17 -7.24 2.98 14.86
C PHE A 17 -6.25 3.73 15.76
N ASP A 18 -6.63 4.07 16.98
CA ASP A 18 -5.74 4.79 17.89
C ASP A 18 -4.51 3.95 18.26
N ARG A 19 -4.70 2.66 18.51
CA ARG A 19 -3.60 1.74 18.83
C ARG A 19 -2.59 1.62 17.69
N LEU A 20 -3.04 1.51 16.45
CA LEU A 20 -2.18 1.22 15.29
C LEU A 20 -1.70 2.50 14.58
N PHE A 21 -2.46 3.58 14.65
CA PHE A 21 -2.21 4.79 13.86
C PHE A 21 -1.85 6.00 14.72
N ALA A 22 -2.43 6.15 15.92
CA ALA A 22 -2.16 7.30 16.80
C ALA A 22 -1.03 7.04 17.82
N SER A 23 -0.72 5.78 18.14
CA SER A 23 0.36 5.46 19.07
C SER A 23 1.74 5.93 18.55
N PRO A 24 2.56 6.62 19.37
CA PRO A 24 3.88 7.13 18.98
C PRO A 24 4.88 6.02 18.60
N ASP A 25 4.74 4.83 19.21
CA ASP A 25 5.54 3.65 18.84
C ASP A 25 5.21 3.20 17.41
N ALA A 26 3.95 3.33 16.99
CA ALA A 26 3.51 2.93 15.67
C ALA A 26 4.01 3.88 14.56
N ALA A 27 4.37 5.13 14.88
CA ALA A 27 5.02 6.04 13.93
C ALA A 27 6.50 5.67 13.69
N SER A 28 7.12 5.03 14.68
CA SER A 28 8.54 4.66 14.68
C SER A 28 8.82 3.29 14.07
N ASP A 29 7.78 2.47 13.91
CA ASP A 29 7.88 1.05 13.55
C ASP A 29 8.30 0.80 12.09
N GLY A 30 8.30 1.85 11.25
CA GLY A 30 8.66 1.74 9.82
C GLY A 30 7.69 0.86 9.00
N LYS A 31 6.62 0.36 9.61
CA LYS A 31 5.59 -0.46 8.99
C LYS A 31 4.67 0.37 8.11
N VAL A 32 4.28 -0.19 6.98
CA VAL A 32 3.29 0.44 6.10
C VAL A 32 1.90 0.27 6.70
N LYS A 33 1.18 1.36 6.94
CA LYS A 33 -0.16 1.32 7.52
C LYS A 33 -1.23 1.51 6.46
N LEU A 34 -2.19 0.59 6.44
CA LEU A 34 -3.22 0.49 5.42
C LEU A 34 -4.57 0.30 6.11
N LEU A 35 -5.56 1.07 5.68
CA LEU A 35 -6.95 0.92 6.09
C LEU A 35 -7.77 0.47 4.90
N LEU A 36 -8.50 -0.62 5.05
CA LEU A 36 -9.37 -1.16 4.03
C LEU A 36 -10.80 -1.18 4.55
N PHE A 37 -11.67 -0.40 3.94
CA PHE A 37 -13.10 -0.38 4.27
C PHE A 37 -13.85 -1.39 3.39
N LEU A 38 -14.52 -2.34 4.02
CA LEU A 38 -15.24 -3.44 3.38
C LEU A 38 -16.71 -3.49 3.81
N ALA A 39 -17.52 -4.08 2.95
CA ALA A 39 -18.86 -4.53 3.29
C ALA A 39 -18.82 -5.68 4.30
N ASP A 40 -19.82 -5.75 5.18
CA ASP A 40 -19.96 -6.88 6.10
C ASP A 40 -20.34 -8.16 5.35
N ARG A 41 -20.02 -9.31 5.96
CA ARG A 41 -20.34 -10.64 5.46
C ARG A 41 -21.78 -10.96 5.83
N GLU A 42 -22.54 -11.50 4.87
CA GLU A 42 -23.88 -11.98 5.22
C GLU A 42 -23.79 -13.22 6.12
N PRO A 43 -24.67 -13.39 7.11
CA PRO A 43 -24.64 -14.55 8.00
C PRO A 43 -24.90 -15.87 7.25
N ASP A 44 -25.64 -15.80 6.15
CA ASP A 44 -26.06 -16.97 5.36
C ASP A 44 -25.07 -17.32 4.23
N SER A 45 -24.09 -16.46 3.96
CA SER A 45 -23.16 -16.62 2.86
C SER A 45 -21.74 -16.24 3.30
N SER A 46 -20.74 -16.99 2.87
CA SER A 46 -19.34 -16.60 3.11
C SER A 46 -18.90 -15.34 2.33
N LEU A 47 -19.83 -14.75 1.57
CA LEU A 47 -19.62 -13.56 0.74
C LEU A 47 -20.17 -12.30 1.40
N THR A 48 -19.57 -11.16 1.07
CA THR A 48 -20.12 -9.86 1.43
C THR A 48 -21.32 -9.50 0.54
N TRP A 49 -22.23 -8.67 1.06
CA TRP A 49 -23.38 -8.17 0.29
C TRP A 49 -22.99 -7.30 -0.91
N CYS A 50 -21.72 -6.87 -1.00
CA CYS A 50 -21.18 -6.07 -2.09
C CYS A 50 -20.38 -6.96 -3.06
N PRO A 51 -20.82 -7.08 -4.33
CA PRO A 51 -20.10 -7.90 -5.32
C PRO A 51 -18.70 -7.34 -5.61
N ASP A 52 -18.54 -6.01 -5.62
CA ASP A 52 -17.24 -5.36 -5.88
C ASP A 52 -16.22 -5.64 -4.78
N CYS A 53 -16.66 -5.66 -3.51
CA CYS A 53 -15.82 -6.05 -2.38
C CYS A 53 -15.28 -7.48 -2.54
N ASN A 54 -16.12 -8.42 -2.97
CA ASN A 54 -15.71 -9.82 -3.14
C ASN A 54 -14.66 -10.00 -4.26
N VAL A 55 -14.71 -9.17 -5.30
CA VAL A 55 -13.73 -9.19 -6.40
C VAL A 55 -12.45 -8.43 -6.03
N ALA A 56 -12.57 -7.29 -5.34
CA ALA A 56 -11.44 -6.44 -5.01
C ALA A 56 -10.58 -6.98 -3.87
N GLU A 57 -11.18 -7.60 -2.85
CA GLU A 57 -10.46 -8.15 -1.69
C GLU A 57 -9.27 -9.07 -2.08
N PRO A 58 -9.44 -10.11 -2.92
CA PRO A 58 -8.32 -10.96 -3.32
C PRO A 58 -7.26 -10.22 -4.14
N VAL A 59 -7.68 -9.25 -4.99
CA VAL A 59 -6.75 -8.43 -5.78
C VAL A 59 -5.90 -7.56 -4.86
N ILE A 60 -6.49 -6.94 -3.85
CA ILE A 60 -5.77 -6.12 -2.88
C ILE A 60 -4.74 -6.96 -2.14
N TYR A 61 -5.09 -8.17 -1.68
CA TYR A 61 -4.14 -9.03 -0.98
C TYR A 61 -2.95 -9.46 -1.85
N GLU A 62 -3.19 -9.93 -3.07
CA GLU A 62 -2.12 -10.32 -3.99
C GLU A 62 -1.14 -9.16 -4.24
N ARG A 63 -1.69 -7.94 -4.38
CA ARG A 63 -0.89 -6.76 -4.67
C ARG A 63 -0.16 -6.22 -3.46
N LEU A 64 -0.76 -6.29 -2.27
CA LEU A 64 -0.09 -5.95 -1.03
C LEU A 64 1.10 -6.88 -0.81
N GLU A 65 0.93 -8.17 -1.04
CA GLU A 65 2.03 -9.14 -0.95
C GLU A 65 3.14 -8.81 -1.96
N ALA A 66 2.80 -8.50 -3.21
CA ALA A 66 3.77 -8.13 -4.24
C ALA A 66 4.50 -6.82 -3.93
N ALA A 67 3.80 -5.80 -3.45
CA ALA A 67 4.35 -4.47 -3.25
C ALA A 67 5.13 -4.32 -1.92
N LEU A 68 4.79 -5.14 -0.93
CA LEU A 68 5.44 -5.16 0.38
C LEU A 68 6.55 -6.21 0.47
N GLN A 69 7.01 -6.77 -0.66
CA GLN A 69 8.18 -7.64 -0.69
C GLN A 69 9.37 -6.99 0.02
N GLY A 70 9.63 -7.45 1.26
CA GLY A 70 10.71 -6.94 2.12
C GLY A 70 10.33 -5.86 3.14
N LYS A 71 9.03 -5.54 3.33
CA LYS A 71 8.55 -4.60 4.36
C LYS A 71 7.45 -5.24 5.22
N ASP A 72 7.40 -4.84 6.47
CA ASP A 72 6.27 -5.20 7.34
C ASP A 72 5.14 -4.18 7.17
N ALA A 73 3.91 -4.67 7.23
CA ALA A 73 2.73 -3.83 7.04
C ALA A 73 1.60 -4.25 7.97
N VAL A 74 0.75 -3.27 8.29
CA VAL A 74 -0.45 -3.45 9.08
C VAL A 74 -1.63 -3.08 8.20
N LEU A 75 -2.56 -4.02 8.06
CA LEU A 75 -3.80 -3.87 7.32
C LEU A 75 -4.98 -3.92 8.30
N LEU A 76 -5.57 -2.76 8.56
CA LEU A 76 -6.81 -2.64 9.33
C LEU A 76 -8.00 -2.79 8.39
N ARG A 77 -8.76 -3.88 8.53
CA ARG A 77 -9.99 -4.14 7.80
C ARG A 77 -11.18 -3.64 8.62
N ALA A 78 -11.84 -2.61 8.12
CA ALA A 78 -12.97 -1.96 8.76
C ALA A 78 -14.27 -2.36 8.08
N TYR A 79 -15.15 -3.03 8.81
CA TYR A 79 -16.45 -3.47 8.30
C TYR A 79 -17.52 -2.41 8.54
N VAL A 80 -18.16 -1.95 7.46
CA VAL A 80 -19.20 -0.89 7.50
C VAL A 80 -20.54 -1.37 8.08
N GLY A 81 -20.71 -2.67 8.27
CA GLY A 81 -21.99 -3.28 8.64
C GLY A 81 -22.90 -3.54 7.44
N ASP A 82 -24.19 -3.60 7.71
CA ASP A 82 -25.21 -3.96 6.73
C ASP A 82 -25.40 -2.91 5.63
N LYS A 83 -25.86 -3.37 4.46
CA LYS A 83 -26.21 -2.52 3.31
C LYS A 83 -27.12 -1.32 3.64
N PRO A 84 -28.23 -1.47 4.40
CA PRO A 84 -29.07 -0.32 4.78
C PRO A 84 -28.31 0.70 5.64
N THR A 85 -27.51 0.22 6.60
CA THR A 85 -26.69 1.08 7.47
C THR A 85 -25.67 1.87 6.67
N TRP A 86 -25.00 1.23 5.70
CA TRP A 86 -24.05 1.91 4.82
C TRP A 86 -24.68 2.93 3.86
N ARG A 87 -25.92 2.68 3.43
CA ARG A 87 -26.66 3.56 2.52
C ARG A 87 -27.09 4.86 3.19
N ASP A 88 -27.15 4.89 4.51
CA ASP A 88 -27.47 6.10 5.27
C ASP A 88 -26.40 7.19 5.06
N PRO A 89 -26.76 8.39 4.57
CA PRO A 89 -25.81 9.50 4.48
C PRO A 89 -25.24 9.95 5.83
N ALA A 90 -25.94 9.67 6.95
CA ALA A 90 -25.48 9.97 8.31
C ALA A 90 -24.45 8.97 8.84
N HIS A 91 -24.00 8.01 8.03
CA HIS A 91 -23.00 7.04 8.44
C HIS A 91 -21.70 7.74 8.91
N PRO A 92 -21.11 7.35 10.06
CA PRO A 92 -20.00 8.08 10.67
C PRO A 92 -18.80 8.21 9.72
N TRP A 93 -18.45 7.17 8.95
CA TRP A 93 -17.33 7.23 8.00
C TRP A 93 -17.62 8.01 6.70
N ARG A 94 -18.88 8.32 6.40
CA ARG A 94 -19.25 9.23 5.30
C ARG A 94 -19.15 10.69 5.75
N VAL A 95 -19.58 10.95 6.99
CA VAL A 95 -19.62 12.29 7.59
C VAL A 95 -18.23 12.73 8.09
N ASP A 96 -17.40 11.79 8.56
CA ASP A 96 -16.08 12.09 9.08
C ASP A 96 -15.16 12.65 7.98
N PRO A 97 -14.65 13.90 8.13
CA PRO A 97 -13.75 14.51 7.14
C PRO A 97 -12.41 13.76 6.99
N ARG A 98 -12.01 12.95 7.98
CA ARG A 98 -10.78 12.15 7.94
C ARG A 98 -10.81 11.09 6.86
N PHE A 99 -11.97 10.45 6.68
CA PHE A 99 -12.15 9.37 5.71
C PHE A 99 -12.96 9.83 4.50
N GLY A 100 -14.06 10.55 4.72
CA GLY A 100 -14.91 11.11 3.66
C GLY A 100 -15.30 10.08 2.61
N LEU A 101 -15.72 8.89 3.04
CA LEU A 101 -15.92 7.75 2.16
C LEU A 101 -17.12 7.99 1.23
N LYS A 102 -16.94 7.70 -0.05
CA LYS A 102 -18.00 7.79 -1.08
C LYS A 102 -18.61 6.43 -1.41
N GLY A 103 -17.79 5.38 -1.36
CA GLY A 103 -18.15 4.01 -1.74
C GLY A 103 -17.31 2.98 -0.99
N VAL A 104 -17.71 1.72 -1.12
CA VAL A 104 -16.93 0.55 -0.69
C VAL A 104 -16.75 -0.34 -1.93
N PRO A 105 -15.61 -1.03 -2.09
CA PRO A 105 -14.44 -1.06 -1.21
C PRO A 105 -13.56 0.20 -1.36
N THR A 106 -13.07 0.75 -0.25
CA THR A 106 -12.10 1.87 -0.28
C THR A 106 -10.83 1.49 0.46
N LEU A 107 -9.68 1.66 -0.19
CA LEU A 107 -8.37 1.45 0.42
C LEU A 107 -7.68 2.79 0.65
N ILE A 108 -7.25 3.02 1.90
CA ILE A 108 -6.55 4.23 2.32
C ILE A 108 -5.19 3.86 2.87
N ARG A 109 -4.17 4.58 2.42
CA ARG A 109 -2.82 4.49 2.96
C ARG A 109 -2.61 5.61 3.95
N TRP A 110 -2.17 5.26 5.15
CA TRP A 110 -1.94 6.23 6.21
C TRP A 110 -0.45 6.43 6.44
N GLU A 111 0.02 7.66 6.30
CA GLU A 111 1.42 8.05 6.55
C GLU A 111 1.44 9.40 7.26
N ASP A 112 2.39 9.58 8.19
CA ASP A 112 2.65 10.86 8.86
C ASP A 112 1.41 11.55 9.45
N GLY A 113 0.42 10.76 9.90
CA GLY A 113 -0.81 11.28 10.52
C GLY A 113 -1.88 11.73 9.53
N ALA A 114 -1.73 11.44 8.23
CA ALA A 114 -2.71 11.77 7.20
C ALA A 114 -2.95 10.62 6.20
N ALA A 115 -4.09 10.67 5.51
CA ALA A 115 -4.37 9.80 4.38
C ALA A 115 -3.51 10.20 3.18
N ALA A 116 -2.36 9.55 3.01
CA ALA A 116 -1.37 9.83 1.96
C ALA A 116 -1.88 9.46 0.56
N ALA A 117 -2.68 8.40 0.46
CA ALA A 117 -3.26 7.96 -0.80
C ALA A 117 -4.60 7.26 -0.57
N ARG A 118 -5.56 7.43 -1.48
CA ARG A 118 -6.89 6.82 -1.45
C ARG A 118 -7.16 6.14 -2.79
N LEU A 119 -7.71 4.93 -2.74
CA LEU A 119 -8.17 4.18 -3.90
C LEU A 119 -9.66 3.88 -3.71
N GLY A 120 -10.49 4.48 -4.56
CA GLY A 120 -11.95 4.37 -4.48
C GLY A 120 -12.49 3.09 -5.12
N ASP A 121 -13.80 2.92 -5.01
CA ASP A 121 -14.59 1.77 -5.44
C ASP A 121 -14.46 1.46 -6.95
N ASP A 122 -14.50 2.48 -7.80
CA ASP A 122 -14.34 2.34 -9.25
C ASP A 122 -12.92 1.94 -9.69
N GLU A 123 -11.94 2.02 -8.79
CA GLU A 123 -10.52 1.89 -9.13
C GLU A 123 -9.84 0.72 -8.43
N ALA A 124 -10.45 0.19 -7.35
CA ALA A 124 -9.89 -0.89 -6.55
C ALA A 124 -9.71 -2.21 -7.33
N HIS A 125 -10.53 -2.43 -8.36
CA HIS A 125 -10.45 -3.62 -9.21
C HIS A 125 -9.44 -3.50 -10.37
N LEU A 126 -8.96 -2.27 -10.66
CA LEU A 126 -8.05 -2.02 -11.77
C LEU A 126 -6.59 -2.20 -11.34
N LYS A 127 -5.99 -3.29 -11.83
CA LYS A 127 -4.62 -3.72 -11.52
C LYS A 127 -3.57 -2.61 -11.70
N ASP A 128 -3.68 -1.83 -12.76
CA ASP A 128 -2.73 -0.76 -13.09
C ASP A 128 -2.80 0.41 -12.10
N LYS A 129 -4.00 0.78 -11.65
CA LYS A 129 -4.20 1.89 -10.71
C LYS A 129 -3.69 1.55 -9.31
N PHE A 130 -3.84 0.30 -8.89
CA PHE A 130 -3.25 -0.17 -7.64
C PHE A 130 -1.72 -0.04 -7.65
N GLN A 131 -1.06 -0.42 -8.74
CA GLN A 131 0.41 -0.28 -8.85
C GLN A 131 0.83 1.18 -8.75
N VAL A 132 0.16 2.09 -9.45
CA VAL A 132 0.47 3.53 -9.38
C VAL A 132 0.26 4.08 -7.97
N TRP A 133 -0.82 3.67 -7.30
CA TRP A 133 -1.10 4.04 -5.91
C TRP A 133 -0.01 3.58 -4.95
N CYS A 134 0.46 2.33 -5.10
CA CYS A 134 1.53 1.81 -4.25
C CYS A 134 2.90 2.43 -4.57
N LEU A 135 3.19 2.69 -5.86
CA LEU A 135 4.45 3.29 -6.32
C LEU A 135 4.52 4.80 -6.06
N SER A 136 3.40 5.48 -5.84
CA SER A 136 3.40 6.90 -5.45
C SER A 136 4.16 7.15 -4.14
N CYS A 137 4.27 6.13 -3.28
CA CYS A 137 5.11 6.17 -2.09
C CYS A 137 6.61 6.37 -2.39
N SER A 138 7.12 5.68 -3.42
CA SER A 138 8.57 5.63 -3.66
C SER A 138 9.12 6.93 -4.26
N ARG A 139 8.27 7.80 -4.80
CA ARG A 139 8.69 9.11 -5.34
C ARG A 139 8.80 10.22 -4.30
N THR A 140 8.05 10.16 -3.19
CA THR A 140 8.06 11.28 -2.22
C THR A 140 9.20 11.18 -1.20
N ARG A 141 9.82 10.00 -1.04
CA ARG A 141 11.17 9.87 -0.45
C ARG A 141 12.29 10.02 -1.49
N MET A 142 12.06 10.83 -2.53
CA MET A 142 13.10 11.28 -3.46
C MET A 142 13.26 12.81 -3.40
N ARG A 143 13.22 13.39 -2.20
CA ARG A 143 13.80 14.71 -1.91
C ARG A 143 14.98 14.61 -0.93
N ARG A 144 15.81 13.57 -1.10
CA ARG A 144 17.20 13.50 -0.62
C ARG A 144 17.96 12.29 -1.21
N CYS A 145 17.59 11.82 -2.39
CA CYS A 145 18.47 10.97 -3.19
C CYS A 145 19.10 11.85 -4.27
N THR A 146 20.14 12.59 -3.88
CA THR A 146 21.18 12.96 -4.83
C THR A 146 21.70 11.67 -5.45
N TRP A 147 21.29 11.39 -6.70
CA TRP A 147 22.09 10.75 -7.74
C TRP A 147 22.79 9.38 -7.50
N GLN A 148 22.61 8.70 -6.37
CA GLN A 148 23.47 7.55 -6.04
C GLN A 148 22.86 6.18 -6.33
N TRP A 149 21.54 6.07 -6.52
CA TRP A 149 20.87 4.78 -6.74
C TRP A 149 20.44 4.51 -8.19
N CYS A 150 20.46 5.52 -9.07
CA CYS A 150 20.14 5.32 -10.49
C CYS A 150 21.36 4.89 -11.34
N ARG A 151 22.56 4.82 -10.73
CA ARG A 151 23.79 4.32 -11.38
C ARG A 151 24.07 2.85 -11.11
N GLN A 152 23.48 2.28 -10.05
CA GLN A 152 23.83 0.93 -9.58
C GLN A 152 23.16 -0.22 -10.35
N MET A 153 22.30 0.06 -11.35
CA MET A 153 21.65 -0.97 -12.18
C MET A 153 22.08 -0.96 -13.65
N GLN A 154 23.18 -0.28 -14.01
CA GLN A 154 23.75 -0.32 -15.36
C GLN A 154 25.20 -0.85 -15.45
N GLU A 155 25.86 -1.20 -14.34
CA GLU A 155 27.29 -1.59 -14.33
C GLU A 155 27.56 -3.01 -13.83
N THR A 156 26.74 -3.99 -14.22
CA THR A 156 27.12 -5.42 -14.12
C THR A 156 27.05 -6.09 -15.49
N MET A 157 27.90 -5.61 -16.40
CA MET A 157 28.48 -6.46 -17.44
C MET A 157 30.00 -6.47 -17.22
N PRO A 158 30.66 -7.64 -17.16
CA PRO A 158 32.09 -7.72 -16.91
C PRO A 158 32.87 -7.18 -18.11
N ILE A 159 33.52 -6.03 -17.92
CA ILE A 159 34.58 -5.55 -18.81
C ILE A 159 35.85 -6.29 -18.36
N SER A 160 36.24 -7.31 -19.12
CA SER A 160 37.59 -7.86 -19.07
C SER A 160 38.58 -6.77 -19.45
N GLY A 161 39.47 -6.42 -18.50
CA GLY A 161 40.87 -6.06 -18.72
C GLY A 161 41.18 -4.90 -19.66
N ILE A 162 41.36 -3.71 -19.09
CA ILE A 162 42.27 -2.69 -19.63
C ILE A 162 43.68 -3.03 -19.13
N LEU A 163 44.63 -3.21 -20.05
CA LEU A 163 46.00 -2.75 -19.87
C LEU A 163 46.46 -2.16 -21.21
N SER A 164 46.43 -0.83 -21.28
CA SER A 164 47.24 -0.04 -22.18
C SER A 164 48.71 -0.31 -21.88
N ASN A 165 49.56 -0.53 -22.88
CA ASN A 165 50.52 0.47 -23.34
C ASN A 165 51.49 -0.06 -24.40
N GLU A 166 51.87 0.88 -25.28
CA GLU A 166 53.21 1.06 -25.84
C GLU A 166 53.63 0.23 -27.06
N GLU A 167 53.51 0.94 -28.18
CA GLU A 167 54.31 0.99 -29.41
C GLU A 167 55.53 0.07 -29.57
N GLU A 168 55.62 -0.43 -30.80
CA GLU A 168 56.76 -1.09 -31.42
C GLU A 168 58.08 -0.31 -31.30
N MET A 169 59.16 -1.00 -30.92
CA MET A 169 60.48 -0.77 -31.53
C MET A 169 61.34 -2.04 -31.46
N ILE A 170 61.24 -2.80 -32.55
CA ILE A 170 62.28 -3.55 -33.28
C ILE A 170 63.65 -3.70 -32.58
N PHE A 171 64.01 -4.94 -32.25
CA PHE A 171 65.40 -5.42 -32.21
C PHE A 171 65.47 -6.75 -32.94
N LEU A 172 66.05 -6.75 -34.14
CA LEU A 172 66.48 -7.95 -34.86
C LEU A 172 67.75 -7.57 -35.64
N ILE A 173 68.80 -8.34 -35.36
CA ILE A 173 70.19 -8.33 -35.88
C ILE A 173 71.15 -7.42 -35.11
#